data_AF-A0A6I4QD56-F1
#
_entry.id   AF-A0A6I4QD56-F1
#
_cell.length_a   1.000
_cell.length_b   1.000
_cell.length_c   1.000
_cell.angle_alpha   90.00
_cell.angle_beta   90.00
_cell.angle_gamma   90.00
#
_symmetry.space_group_name_H-M   'P 1'
#
loop_
_entity.id
_entity.type
_entity.pdbx_description
1 polymer ?
#
loop_
_entity_poly.entity_id
_entity_poly.type
_entity_poly.pdbx_seq_one_letter_code
_entity_poly.pdbx_strand_id
1 'polypeptide(L)'
;MFGLIKKLLSRKKQKPLTERDLNGRNHVGYPTMQLSGEIDKLIKPQFKAIKPIIKIYKDTLFFKWGPSVINDKLSDDQLAKLSGRNLQMVYLLLFRDMLRHIAGLVELKDQPANWPDLFAQKVLDNCQMLNDADDTDIAKKQALFASAQRYSIDTPIDDKHPENTEIPDWTVPLAELIMLPSDMIYKCHQPLLTAIKQRKKRR
;
A
#
# COMPACT_ATOMS: atom_id res chain seq x y z
N MET A 1 6.15 41.31 -30.77
CA MET A 1 5.00 40.93 -29.91
C MET A 1 5.31 39.69 -29.02
N PHE A 2 6.54 39.54 -28.49
CA PHE A 2 6.95 38.36 -27.67
C PHE A 2 7.17 38.68 -26.17
N GLY A 3 6.75 39.87 -25.71
CA GLY A 3 6.98 40.33 -24.33
C GLY A 3 5.90 39.98 -23.31
N LEU A 4 4.75 39.44 -23.73
CA LEU A 4 3.56 39.31 -22.88
C LEU A 4 3.38 37.95 -22.21
N ILE A 5 4.12 36.90 -22.61
CA ILE A 5 3.96 35.55 -22.04
C ILE A 5 4.78 35.35 -20.74
N LYS A 6 5.76 36.21 -20.45
CA LYS A 6 6.53 36.11 -19.19
C LYS A 6 5.78 36.54 -17.93
N LYS A 7 4.55 37.07 -18.04
CA LYS A 7 3.83 37.73 -16.92
C LYS A 7 2.80 36.85 -16.18
N LEU A 8 2.67 35.56 -16.50
CA LEU A 8 1.66 34.69 -15.89
C LEU A 8 2.18 33.58 -14.97
N LEU A 9 3.49 33.50 -14.74
CA LEU A 9 4.04 32.70 -13.65
C LEU A 9 4.39 33.62 -12.48
N SER A 10 3.36 34.16 -11.82
CA SER A 10 3.55 34.59 -10.43
C SER A 10 4.01 33.33 -9.69
N ARG A 11 5.30 33.26 -9.32
CA ARG A 11 5.78 32.26 -8.37
C ARG A 11 4.94 32.46 -7.12
N LYS A 12 3.87 31.67 -6.94
CA LYS A 12 3.19 31.55 -5.66
C LYS A 12 4.31 31.28 -4.67
N LYS A 13 4.58 32.22 -3.75
CA LYS A 13 5.49 31.99 -2.63
C LYS A 13 4.98 30.71 -1.98
N GLN A 14 5.73 29.62 -2.13
CA GLN A 14 5.40 28.39 -1.45
C GLN A 14 5.39 28.73 0.04
N LYS A 15 4.24 28.53 0.69
CA LYS A 15 4.18 28.66 2.15
C LYS A 15 5.22 27.69 2.72
N PRO A 16 5.95 28.07 3.78
CA PRO A 16 6.81 27.12 4.47
C PRO A 16 5.98 25.91 4.89
N LEU A 17 6.53 24.72 4.71
CA LEU A 17 5.88 23.48 5.12
C LEU A 17 5.72 23.48 6.64
N THR A 18 4.56 23.06 7.12
CA THR A 18 4.34 22.81 8.55
C THR A 18 5.13 21.57 8.99
N GLU A 19 5.31 21.39 10.29
CA GLU A 19 5.91 20.18 10.83
C GLU A 19 5.12 18.93 10.42
N ARG A 20 3.79 19.01 10.45
CA ARG A 20 2.91 17.95 9.94
C ARG A 20 3.17 17.65 8.46
N ASP A 21 3.34 18.66 7.61
CA ASP A 21 3.63 18.47 6.18
C ASP A 21 4.99 17.78 5.96
N LEU A 22 6.00 18.16 6.76
CA LEU A 22 7.32 17.54 6.72
C LEU A 22 7.25 16.07 7.18
N ASN A 23 6.54 15.81 8.27
CA ASN A 23 6.36 14.46 8.80
C ASN A 23 5.57 13.60 7.82
N GLY A 24 4.46 14.11 7.25
CA GLY A 24 3.71 13.43 6.20
C GLY A 24 4.58 13.10 4.99
N ARG A 25 5.44 14.02 4.56
CA ARG A 25 6.39 13.77 3.46
C ARG A 25 7.42 12.69 3.83
N ASN A 26 8.02 12.76 5.01
CA ASN A 26 9.13 11.91 5.43
C ASN A 26 8.70 10.50 5.81
N HIS A 27 7.57 10.37 6.50
CA HIS A 27 7.09 9.11 7.08
C HIS A 27 6.04 8.42 6.19
N VAL A 28 5.36 9.17 5.30
CA VAL A 28 4.34 8.62 4.41
C VAL A 28 4.74 8.76 2.95
N GLY A 29 4.99 9.98 2.48
CA GLY A 29 5.22 10.28 1.07
C GLY A 29 6.43 9.56 0.47
N TYR A 30 7.63 9.79 0.99
CA TYR A 30 8.85 9.17 0.46
C TYR A 30 8.84 7.64 0.58
N PRO A 31 8.46 7.04 1.71
CA PRO A 31 8.42 5.58 1.81
C PRO A 31 7.44 4.96 0.81
N THR A 32 6.27 5.58 0.63
CA THR A 32 5.27 5.18 -0.38
C THR A 32 5.83 5.26 -1.79
N MET A 33 6.52 6.35 -2.13
CA MET A 33 7.10 6.57 -3.46
C MET A 33 8.23 5.57 -3.76
N GLN A 34 9.09 5.28 -2.78
CA GLN A 34 10.15 4.29 -2.92
C GLN A 34 9.57 2.91 -3.23
N LEU A 35 8.61 2.44 -2.42
CA LEU A 35 7.96 1.13 -2.61
C LEU A 35 7.26 1.05 -3.97
N SER A 36 6.50 2.09 -4.32
CA SER A 36 5.82 2.21 -5.61
C SER A 36 6.79 2.15 -6.79
N GLY A 37 7.96 2.78 -6.66
CA GLY A 37 9.01 2.77 -7.67
C GLY A 37 9.60 1.38 -7.89
N GLU A 38 9.87 0.63 -6.82
CA GLU A 38 10.38 -0.74 -6.92
C GLU A 38 9.35 -1.70 -7.55
N ILE A 39 8.08 -1.56 -7.18
CA ILE A 39 6.98 -2.30 -7.80
C ILE A 39 6.92 -2.00 -9.32
N ASP A 40 7.02 -0.73 -9.73
CA ASP A 40 6.97 -0.36 -11.15
C ASP A 40 8.15 -0.88 -11.98
N LYS A 41 9.35 -0.95 -11.38
CA LYS A 41 10.54 -1.53 -12.02
C LYS A 41 10.33 -3.02 -12.32
N LEU A 42 9.72 -3.78 -11.42
CA LEU A 42 9.47 -5.21 -11.60
C LEU A 42 8.34 -5.51 -12.57
N ILE A 43 7.29 -4.68 -12.63
CA ILE A 43 6.12 -4.95 -13.48
C ILE A 43 6.43 -4.81 -14.97
N LYS A 44 7.16 -3.76 -15.34
CA LYS A 44 7.44 -3.40 -16.74
C LYS A 44 7.98 -4.57 -17.57
N PRO A 45 8.95 -5.37 -17.11
CA PRO A 45 9.49 -6.48 -17.90
C PRO A 45 8.64 -7.77 -17.85
N GLN A 46 8.07 -8.12 -16.69
CA GLN A 46 7.61 -9.50 -16.44
C GLN A 46 6.09 -9.64 -16.25
N PHE A 47 5.38 -8.57 -15.87
CA PHE A 47 3.98 -8.66 -15.40
C PHE A 47 3.00 -7.81 -16.23
N LYS A 48 3.29 -7.65 -17.53
CA LYS A 48 2.52 -6.77 -18.43
C LYS A 48 1.02 -7.11 -18.47
N ALA A 49 0.66 -8.39 -18.40
CA ALA A 49 -0.73 -8.86 -18.43
C ALA A 49 -1.58 -8.39 -17.23
N ILE A 50 -0.96 -8.20 -16.06
CA ILE A 50 -1.63 -7.77 -14.82
C ILE A 50 -1.33 -6.31 -14.45
N LYS A 51 -0.50 -5.62 -15.23
CA LYS A 51 -0.15 -4.21 -15.03
C LYS A 51 -1.35 -3.29 -14.77
N PRO A 52 -2.49 -3.39 -15.50
CA PRO A 52 -3.65 -2.53 -15.22
C PRO A 52 -4.25 -2.76 -13.83
N ILE A 53 -4.26 -4.02 -13.36
CA ILE A 53 -4.79 -4.37 -12.05
C ILE A 53 -3.89 -3.82 -10.95
N ILE A 54 -2.58 -4.04 -11.09
CA ILE A 54 -1.59 -3.48 -10.15
C ILE A 54 -1.70 -1.96 -10.10
N LYS A 55 -1.82 -1.29 -11.26
CA LYS A 55 -1.97 0.16 -11.29
C LYS A 55 -3.19 0.64 -10.52
N ILE A 56 -4.36 0.03 -10.72
CA ILE A 56 -5.58 0.41 -9.99
C ILE A 56 -5.40 0.23 -8.49
N TYR A 57 -4.85 -0.92 -8.09
CA TYR A 57 -4.64 -1.23 -6.68
C TYR A 57 -3.67 -0.25 -6.02
N LYS A 58 -2.52 -0.03 -6.66
CA LYS A 58 -1.49 0.90 -6.16
C LYS A 58 -2.00 2.34 -6.13
N ASP A 59 -2.59 2.82 -7.22
CA ASP A 59 -3.12 4.19 -7.31
C ASP A 59 -4.19 4.45 -6.22
N THR A 60 -4.95 3.42 -5.85
CA THR A 60 -5.99 3.58 -4.83
C THR A 60 -5.45 3.40 -3.41
N LEU A 61 -4.70 2.33 -3.13
CA LEU A 61 -4.17 2.05 -1.80
C LEU A 61 -3.08 3.06 -1.42
N PHE A 62 -2.08 3.27 -2.28
CA PHE A 62 -0.87 4.01 -1.93
C PHE A 62 -1.05 5.53 -2.07
N PHE A 63 -1.88 5.98 -3.02
CA PHE A 63 -1.95 7.39 -3.39
C PHE A 63 -3.30 8.06 -3.13
N LYS A 64 -4.29 7.31 -2.64
CA LYS A 64 -5.59 7.88 -2.20
C LYS A 64 -5.89 7.49 -0.78
N TRP A 65 -6.13 6.21 -0.55
CA TRP A 65 -6.58 5.72 0.75
C TRP A 65 -5.53 5.92 1.83
N GLY A 66 -4.31 5.42 1.62
CA GLY A 66 -3.27 5.43 2.63
C GLY A 66 -2.93 6.83 3.13
N PRO A 67 -2.63 7.78 2.23
CA PRO A 67 -2.42 9.17 2.61
C PRO A 67 -3.64 9.81 3.29
N SER A 68 -4.86 9.56 2.80
CA SER A 68 -6.08 10.12 3.42
C SER A 68 -6.28 9.60 4.83
N VAL A 69 -6.29 8.28 5.03
CA VAL A 69 -6.53 7.68 6.35
C VAL A 69 -5.45 8.06 7.35
N ILE A 70 -4.18 8.06 6.94
CA ILE A 70 -3.09 8.48 7.82
C ILE A 70 -3.26 9.95 8.23
N ASN A 71 -3.58 10.83 7.27
CA ASN A 71 -3.79 12.25 7.56
C ASN A 71 -5.05 12.52 8.39
N ASP A 72 -6.08 11.69 8.28
CA ASP A 72 -7.35 11.87 8.99
C ASP A 72 -7.33 11.23 10.39
N LYS A 73 -6.54 10.18 10.60
CA LYS A 73 -6.57 9.37 11.83
C LYS A 73 -5.36 9.54 12.74
N LEU A 74 -4.18 9.84 12.20
CA LEU A 74 -3.00 10.03 13.04
C LEU A 74 -2.88 11.48 13.50
N SER A 75 -2.70 11.65 14.81
CA SER A 75 -2.26 12.92 15.39
C SER A 75 -0.87 13.33 14.86
N ASP A 76 -0.48 14.58 15.08
CA ASP A 76 0.86 15.06 14.69
C ASP A 76 1.97 14.22 15.36
N ASP A 77 1.81 13.91 16.65
CA ASP A 77 2.74 13.08 17.41
C ASP A 77 2.81 11.64 16.88
N GLN A 78 1.68 11.05 16.52
CA GLN A 78 1.65 9.71 15.91
C GLN A 78 2.31 9.73 14.54
N LEU A 79 2.05 10.77 13.74
CA LEU A 79 2.65 10.92 12.41
C LEU A 79 4.18 11.09 12.49
N ALA A 80 4.67 11.85 13.47
CA ALA A 80 6.11 12.03 13.72
C ALA A 80 6.81 10.73 14.13
N LYS A 81 6.08 9.83 14.81
CA LYS A 81 6.58 8.52 15.26
C LYS A 81 6.37 7.41 14.25
N LEU A 82 5.61 7.66 13.17
CA LEU A 82 5.31 6.65 12.17
C LEU A 82 6.60 6.21 11.45
N SER A 83 6.93 4.92 11.57
CA SER A 83 8.04 4.37 10.81
C SER A 83 7.65 4.23 9.33
N GLY A 84 8.42 4.89 8.46
CA GLY A 84 8.27 4.73 7.02
C GLY A 84 8.45 3.28 6.57
N ARG A 85 9.29 2.49 7.26
CA ARG A 85 9.48 1.06 6.99
C ARG A 85 8.27 0.23 7.38
N ASN A 86 7.62 0.55 8.49
CA ASN A 86 6.38 -0.11 8.89
C ASN A 86 5.27 0.16 7.88
N LEU A 87 5.16 1.40 7.40
CA LEU A 87 4.22 1.75 6.33
C LEU A 87 4.50 0.95 5.05
N GLN A 88 5.76 0.91 4.61
CA GLN A 88 6.13 0.13 3.42
C GLN A 88 5.83 -1.36 3.58
N MET A 89 6.07 -1.92 4.77
CA MET A 89 5.76 -3.31 5.06
C MET A 89 4.26 -3.58 4.97
N VAL A 90 3.41 -2.76 5.61
CA VAL A 90 1.95 -2.92 5.54
C VAL A 90 1.48 -2.86 4.08
N TYR A 91 1.94 -1.87 3.32
CA TYR A 91 1.62 -1.76 1.90
C TYR A 91 2.09 -2.96 1.09
N LEU A 92 3.31 -3.47 1.35
CA LEU A 92 3.82 -4.65 0.66
C LEU A 92 3.01 -5.91 1.02
N LEU A 93 2.61 -6.09 2.27
CA LEU A 93 1.82 -7.24 2.73
C LEU A 93 0.43 -7.24 2.08
N LEU A 94 -0.26 -6.10 2.06
CA LEU A 94 -1.55 -5.96 1.39
C LEU A 94 -1.40 -6.16 -0.13
N PHE A 95 -0.36 -5.59 -0.73
CA PHE A 95 -0.06 -5.76 -2.15
C PHE A 95 0.24 -7.23 -2.50
N ARG A 96 1.04 -7.92 -1.69
CA ARG A 96 1.34 -9.34 -1.85
C ARG A 96 0.08 -10.19 -1.76
N ASP A 97 -0.79 -9.93 -0.78
CA ASP A 97 -2.06 -10.64 -0.67
C ASP A 97 -2.92 -10.44 -1.92
N MET A 98 -3.01 -9.20 -2.42
CA MET A 98 -3.68 -8.92 -3.69
C MET A 98 -3.13 -9.75 -4.85
N LEU A 99 -1.80 -9.86 -4.98
CA LEU A 99 -1.17 -10.71 -5.98
C LEU A 99 -1.51 -12.20 -5.77
N ARG A 100 -1.56 -12.69 -4.52
CA ARG A 100 -1.97 -14.07 -4.20
C ARG A 100 -3.42 -14.35 -4.60
N HIS A 101 -4.34 -13.39 -4.47
CA HIS A 101 -5.71 -13.52 -4.97
C HIS A 101 -5.75 -13.51 -6.50
N ILE A 102 -4.94 -12.68 -7.16
CA ILE A 102 -4.86 -12.64 -8.62
C ILE A 102 -4.25 -13.90 -9.21
N ALA A 103 -3.25 -14.51 -8.57
CA ALA A 103 -2.62 -15.73 -9.04
C ALA A 103 -3.63 -16.89 -9.18
N GLY A 104 -4.71 -16.89 -8.38
CA GLY A 104 -5.82 -17.84 -8.56
C GLY A 104 -6.75 -17.54 -9.75
N LEU A 105 -6.53 -16.44 -10.46
CA LEU A 105 -7.35 -15.95 -11.58
C LEU A 105 -6.57 -15.76 -12.88
N VAL A 106 -5.23 -15.79 -12.83
CA VAL A 106 -4.37 -15.59 -13.99
C VAL A 106 -3.17 -16.52 -13.93
N GLU A 107 -2.90 -17.16 -15.06
CA GLU A 107 -1.63 -17.83 -15.27
C GLU A 107 -0.69 -16.88 -16.01
N LEU A 108 0.51 -16.72 -15.47
CA LEU A 108 1.57 -15.95 -16.10
C LEU A 108 2.57 -16.91 -16.72
N LYS A 109 2.81 -16.76 -18.02
CA LYS A 109 3.78 -17.57 -18.72
C LYS A 109 5.17 -17.41 -18.09
N ASP A 110 5.90 -18.51 -17.97
CA ASP A 110 7.28 -18.55 -17.48
C ASP A 110 7.45 -18.01 -16.04
N GLN A 111 6.37 -18.03 -15.24
CA GLN A 111 6.40 -17.68 -13.82
C GLN A 111 6.04 -18.89 -12.96
N PRO A 112 6.73 -19.11 -11.82
CA PRO A 112 6.39 -20.18 -10.91
C PRO A 112 5.06 -19.91 -10.19
N ALA A 113 4.44 -20.95 -9.63
CA ALA A 113 3.16 -20.83 -8.92
C ALA A 113 3.21 -19.83 -7.74
N ASN A 114 4.36 -19.74 -7.06
CA ASN A 114 4.60 -18.81 -5.95
C ASN A 114 5.14 -17.44 -6.40
N TRP A 115 4.95 -17.03 -7.66
CA TRP A 115 5.39 -15.72 -8.15
C TRP A 115 4.95 -14.52 -7.30
N PRO A 116 3.77 -14.50 -6.62
CA PRO A 116 3.41 -13.37 -5.75
C PRO A 116 4.41 -13.18 -4.61
N ASP A 117 4.87 -14.28 -4.01
CA ASP A 117 5.80 -14.27 -2.89
C ASP A 117 7.21 -13.90 -3.34
N LEU A 118 7.65 -14.44 -4.48
CA LEU A 118 8.94 -14.07 -5.08
C LEU A 118 8.95 -12.60 -5.52
N PHE A 119 7.84 -12.08 -6.03
CA PHE A 119 7.70 -10.66 -6.35
C PHE A 119 7.85 -9.82 -5.08
N ALA A 120 7.10 -10.15 -4.04
CA ALA A 120 7.13 -9.41 -2.79
C ALA A 120 8.52 -9.45 -2.14
N GLN A 121 9.20 -10.60 -2.17
CA GLN A 121 10.57 -10.75 -1.67
C GLN A 121 11.54 -9.83 -2.43
N LYS A 122 11.47 -9.79 -3.76
CA LYS A 122 12.32 -8.87 -4.57
C LYS A 122 12.09 -7.40 -4.21
N VAL A 123 10.83 -7.00 -4.00
CA VAL A 123 10.52 -5.63 -3.55
C VAL A 123 11.07 -5.37 -2.14
N LEU A 124 10.93 -6.36 -1.25
CA LEU A 124 11.43 -6.29 0.12
C LEU A 124 12.94 -6.10 0.18
N ASP A 125 13.67 -6.90 -0.59
CA ASP A 125 15.13 -6.86 -0.65
C ASP A 125 15.62 -5.53 -1.25
N ASN A 126 14.98 -5.05 -2.32
CA ASN A 126 15.32 -3.78 -2.96
C ASN A 126 15.04 -2.57 -2.06
N CYS A 127 14.01 -2.64 -1.20
CA CYS A 127 13.68 -1.59 -0.26
C CYS A 127 14.42 -1.72 1.07
N GLN A 128 15.07 -2.86 1.35
CA GLN A 128 15.82 -3.15 2.57
C GLN A 128 14.97 -2.95 3.85
N MET A 129 13.74 -3.47 3.88
CA MET A 129 12.79 -3.14 4.97
C MET A 129 12.93 -3.97 6.26
N LEU A 130 13.80 -5.00 6.30
CA LEU A 130 13.98 -5.90 7.47
C LEU A 130 15.39 -5.90 8.05
N ASN A 131 16.32 -5.13 7.48
CA ASN A 131 17.74 -5.16 7.79
C ASN A 131 18.33 -3.77 8.09
N ASP A 132 17.47 -2.77 8.30
CA ASP A 132 17.88 -1.42 8.71
C ASP A 132 18.15 -1.37 10.24
N ALA A 133 19.22 -0.71 10.64
CA ALA A 133 19.69 -0.70 12.03
C ALA A 133 18.74 0.03 13.00
N ASP A 134 17.90 0.93 12.50
CA ASP A 134 16.98 1.75 13.29
C ASP A 134 15.55 1.14 13.39
N ASP A 135 15.39 -0.10 12.93
CA ASP A 135 14.11 -0.77 12.83
C ASP A 135 13.80 -1.59 14.09
N THR A 136 12.81 -1.15 14.85
CA THR A 136 12.45 -1.74 16.16
C THR A 136 11.43 -2.87 16.07
N ASP A 137 10.75 -3.02 14.93
CA ASP A 137 9.68 -4.00 14.72
C ASP A 137 10.10 -5.19 13.82
N ILE A 138 11.41 -5.43 13.66
CA ILE A 138 11.95 -6.43 12.71
C ILE A 138 11.32 -7.80 12.91
N ALA A 139 11.29 -8.32 14.15
CA ALA A 139 10.78 -9.66 14.44
C ALA A 139 9.28 -9.79 14.07
N LYS A 140 8.48 -8.77 14.38
CA LYS A 140 7.05 -8.72 14.04
C LYS A 140 6.86 -8.70 12.52
N LYS A 141 7.64 -7.89 11.81
CA LYS A 141 7.57 -7.79 10.34
C LYS A 141 8.05 -9.07 9.66
N GLN A 142 9.10 -9.70 10.17
CA GLN A 142 9.57 -11.00 9.70
C GLN A 142 8.48 -12.07 9.85
N ALA A 143 7.81 -12.14 11.00
CA ALA A 143 6.72 -13.08 11.22
C ALA A 143 5.54 -12.85 10.25
N LEU A 144 5.13 -11.59 10.09
CA LEU A 144 4.08 -11.22 9.12
C LEU A 144 4.49 -11.55 7.67
N PHE A 145 5.74 -11.31 7.32
CA PHE A 145 6.24 -11.59 5.99
C PHE A 145 6.43 -13.10 5.75
N ALA A 146 6.80 -13.89 6.75
CA ALA A 146 6.89 -15.35 6.62
C ALA A 146 5.53 -16.03 6.42
N SER A 147 4.43 -15.37 6.81
CA SER A 147 3.09 -15.94 6.66
C SER A 147 2.69 -16.18 5.20
N ALA A 148 2.33 -17.44 4.92
CA ALA A 148 1.73 -17.86 3.65
C ALA A 148 0.21 -17.66 3.60
N GLN A 149 -0.42 -17.21 4.71
CA GLN A 149 -1.86 -17.06 4.79
C GLN A 149 -2.35 -16.02 3.77
N ARG A 150 -3.43 -16.37 3.06
CA ARG A 150 -4.22 -15.44 2.26
C ARG A 150 -5.26 -14.79 3.16
N TYR A 151 -5.40 -13.47 3.08
CA TYR A 151 -6.35 -12.73 3.89
C TYR A 151 -7.79 -13.03 3.43
N SER A 152 -8.64 -13.38 4.40
CA SER A 152 -10.07 -13.53 4.20
C SER A 152 -10.70 -12.16 3.97
N ILE A 153 -11.51 -12.06 2.92
CA ILE A 153 -12.11 -10.79 2.44
C ILE A 153 -13.56 -11.00 1.93
N ASP A 154 -14.16 -12.13 2.26
CA ASP A 154 -15.42 -12.55 1.64
C ASP A 154 -16.64 -11.85 2.27
N THR A 155 -16.49 -11.31 3.47
CA THR A 155 -17.58 -10.63 4.21
C THR A 155 -17.45 -9.11 4.11
N PRO A 156 -18.32 -8.40 3.37
CA PRO A 156 -18.28 -6.94 3.34
C PRO A 156 -18.67 -6.34 4.70
N ILE A 157 -17.93 -5.31 5.13
CA ILE A 157 -18.21 -4.52 6.34
C ILE A 157 -18.42 -3.08 5.89
N ASP A 158 -19.67 -2.76 5.56
CA ASP A 158 -20.09 -1.47 5.02
C ASP A 158 -21.55 -1.14 5.41
N ASP A 159 -21.97 0.10 5.13
CA ASP A 159 -23.32 0.59 5.48
C ASP A 159 -24.45 -0.23 4.81
N LYS A 160 -24.14 -1.06 3.82
CA LYS A 160 -25.13 -1.91 3.14
C LYS A 160 -25.31 -3.27 3.82
N HIS A 161 -24.37 -3.66 4.69
CA HIS A 161 -24.39 -4.91 5.44
C HIS A 161 -24.10 -4.63 6.92
N PRO A 162 -24.97 -3.86 7.61
CA PRO A 162 -24.74 -3.44 8.99
C PRO A 162 -24.65 -4.59 9.99
N GLU A 163 -25.15 -5.78 9.63
CA GLU A 163 -25.03 -7.01 10.41
C GLU A 163 -23.59 -7.56 10.49
N ASN A 164 -22.72 -7.18 9.55
CA ASN A 164 -21.34 -7.62 9.52
C ASN A 164 -20.45 -6.63 10.27
N THR A 165 -20.15 -6.93 11.53
CA THR A 165 -19.30 -6.06 12.38
C THR A 165 -17.95 -6.69 12.75
N GLU A 166 -17.74 -7.97 12.46
CA GLU A 166 -16.55 -8.71 12.86
C GLU A 166 -15.34 -8.33 11.99
N ILE A 167 -14.36 -7.66 12.58
CA ILE A 167 -13.11 -7.32 11.91
C ILE A 167 -12.17 -8.53 11.96
N PRO A 168 -11.66 -9.05 10.83
CA PRO A 168 -10.79 -10.23 10.86
C PRO A 168 -9.47 -10.01 11.60
N ASP A 169 -9.05 -11.00 12.39
CA ASP A 169 -7.84 -10.94 13.23
C ASP A 169 -6.55 -10.63 12.47
N TRP A 170 -6.46 -11.05 11.20
CA TRP A 170 -5.27 -10.79 10.38
C TRP A 170 -4.97 -9.30 10.24
N THR A 171 -5.97 -8.42 10.40
CA THR A 171 -5.83 -6.97 10.26
C THR A 171 -5.08 -6.34 11.44
N VAL A 172 -5.20 -6.91 12.65
CA VAL A 172 -4.67 -6.37 13.90
C VAL A 172 -3.16 -6.12 13.83
N PRO A 173 -2.32 -7.10 13.50
CA PRO A 173 -0.87 -6.88 13.52
C PRO A 173 -0.38 -5.93 12.41
N LEU A 174 -1.14 -5.75 11.32
CA LEU A 174 -0.83 -4.73 10.30
C LEU A 174 -1.19 -3.33 10.79
N ALA A 175 -2.35 -3.20 11.43
CA ALA A 175 -2.85 -1.92 11.92
C ALA A 175 -1.94 -1.34 13.02
N GLU A 176 -1.46 -2.20 13.92
CA GLU A 176 -0.51 -1.83 14.97
C GLU A 176 0.81 -1.28 14.41
N LEU A 177 1.33 -1.82 13.30
CA LEU A 177 2.59 -1.34 12.70
C LEU A 177 2.50 0.14 12.27
N ILE A 178 1.30 0.61 11.92
CA ILE A 178 1.07 1.97 11.42
C ILE A 178 0.12 2.79 12.31
N MET A 179 -0.13 2.32 13.54
CA MET A 179 -0.95 2.99 14.55
C MET A 179 -2.38 3.32 14.07
N LEU A 180 -2.93 2.52 13.17
CA LEU A 180 -4.30 2.68 12.69
C LEU A 180 -5.26 1.71 13.39
N PRO A 181 -6.57 2.02 13.38
CA PRO A 181 -7.60 1.03 13.69
C PRO A 181 -7.58 -0.14 12.69
N SER A 182 -7.82 -1.35 13.17
CA SER A 182 -7.83 -2.57 12.37
C SER A 182 -8.90 -2.58 11.28
N ASP A 183 -10.08 -2.01 11.56
CA ASP A 183 -11.18 -1.90 10.62
C ASP A 183 -10.82 -1.09 9.37
N MET A 184 -9.94 -0.09 9.50
CA MET A 184 -9.48 0.73 8.38
C MET A 184 -8.66 -0.10 7.38
N ILE A 185 -7.81 -1.02 7.86
CA ILE A 185 -7.05 -1.95 7.01
C ILE A 185 -8.04 -2.79 6.18
N TYR A 186 -9.06 -3.35 6.83
CA TYR A 186 -10.06 -4.19 6.18
C TYR A 186 -10.88 -3.41 5.15
N LYS A 187 -11.45 -2.28 5.56
CA LYS A 187 -12.29 -1.40 4.72
C LYS A 187 -11.54 -0.81 3.53
N CYS A 188 -10.21 -0.81 3.55
CA CYS A 188 -9.42 -0.50 2.38
C CYS A 188 -9.26 -1.67 1.43
N HIS A 189 -8.79 -2.79 1.98
CA HIS A 189 -8.29 -3.91 1.20
C HIS A 189 -9.43 -4.68 0.52
N GLN A 190 -10.49 -4.94 1.28
CA GLN A 190 -11.61 -5.77 0.85
C GLN A 190 -12.34 -5.21 -0.38
N PRO A 191 -12.71 -3.91 -0.44
CA PRO A 191 -13.41 -3.38 -1.62
C PRO A 191 -12.53 -3.38 -2.88
N LEU A 192 -11.22 -3.12 -2.73
CA LEU A 192 -10.27 -3.15 -3.84
C LEU A 192 -10.15 -4.55 -4.43
N LEU A 193 -9.97 -5.55 -3.58
CA LEU A 193 -9.90 -6.94 -4.03
C LEU A 193 -11.22 -7.41 -4.65
N THR A 194 -12.35 -7.04 -4.07
CA THR A 194 -13.68 -7.35 -4.62
C THR A 194 -13.85 -6.77 -6.02
N ALA A 195 -13.49 -5.50 -6.22
CA ALA A 195 -13.54 -4.86 -7.54
C ALA A 195 -12.63 -5.54 -8.57
N ILE A 196 -11.43 -5.95 -8.16
CA ILE A 196 -10.48 -6.68 -9.01
C ILE A 196 -11.03 -8.05 -9.42
N LYS A 197 -11.55 -8.83 -8.46
CA LYS A 197 -12.15 -10.16 -8.69
C LYS A 197 -13.36 -10.07 -9.64
N GLN A 198 -14.26 -9.10 -9.43
CA GLN A 198 -15.45 -8.92 -10.27
C GLN A 198 -15.10 -8.55 -11.71
N ARG A 199 -14.08 -7.70 -11.92
CA ARG A 199 -13.64 -7.29 -13.26
C ARG A 199 -13.11 -8.46 -14.09
N LYS A 200 -12.55 -9.48 -13.45
CA LYS A 200 -12.07 -10.70 -14.10
C LYS A 200 -13.20 -11.66 -14.46
N LYS A 201 -14.23 -11.81 -13.63
CA LYS A 201 -15.41 -12.64 -13.96
C LYS A 201 -16.17 -12.18 -15.21
N ARG A 202 -16.06 -10.89 -15.57
CA ARG A 202 -16.76 -10.29 -16.73
C ARG A 202 -15.97 -10.35 -18.04
N ARG A 203 -14.75 -10.89 -18.04
CA ARG A 203 -13.88 -11.01 -19.22
C ARG A 203 -13.61 -12.47 -19.50
#